data_AF-A0A5A9P4A5-F1
#
_entry.id   AF-A0A5A9P4A5-F1
#
_cell.length_a   1.000
_cell.length_b   1.000
_cell.length_c   1.000
_cell.angle_alpha   90.00
_cell.angle_beta   90.00
_cell.angle_gamma   90.00
#
_symmetry.space_group_name_H-M   'P 1'
#
loop_
_entity.id
_entity.type
_entity.pdbx_description
1 polymer ?
#
loop_
_entity_poly.entity_id
_entity_poly.type
_entity_poly.pdbx_seq_one_letter_code
_entity_poly.pdbx_strand_id
1 'polypeptide(L)'
;MSRSALSFTTGLKVKVKMTERYDCHYCKESLFGNKYVLREENPYCVKCYESLYSNTCEECKKPIGCNSRDLSYKDRHWHEECFHCFQCKRSLVDKPFSTKDEQLLCTECYSNEYSSKCHECKKTIMPGSRKMEHKGNSWHETCFTCQRCQQPIGTKSFIPKDNYNYCVPCYEKQFAMQCVHCKKPITTGGVTYHDQPWHKDCFLCTGCKQQLSGQRFTSRDDFAYCLNCFCNLYAKKCASCTTPISGLGGSKYISFEERQWHNDCFNCKKCSVSLVGRGFLTERDDILCPDCGKDI
;
A
#
# COMPACT_ATOMS: atom_id res chain seq x y z
N MET A 1 -14.54 -13.57 -15.51
CA MET A 1 -14.79 -13.45 -16.96
C MET A 1 -15.98 -14.32 -17.30
N SER A 2 -17.12 -13.72 -17.61
CA SER A 2 -18.33 -14.40 -18.06
C SER A 2 -18.11 -15.04 -19.44
N ARG A 3 -18.64 -16.25 -19.65
CA ARG A 3 -18.54 -17.00 -20.91
C ARG A 3 -19.93 -17.42 -21.40
N SER A 4 -20.02 -17.74 -22.69
CA SER A 4 -21.23 -18.24 -23.33
C SER A 4 -20.98 -19.63 -23.92
N ALA A 5 -21.98 -20.51 -23.86
CA ALA A 5 -21.93 -21.83 -24.45
C ALA A 5 -22.23 -21.74 -25.96
N LEU A 6 -21.65 -22.64 -26.75
CA LEU A 6 -22.01 -22.81 -28.14
C LEU A 6 -23.25 -23.71 -28.23
N SER A 7 -24.08 -23.47 -29.23
CA SER A 7 -25.29 -24.25 -29.47
C SER A 7 -25.27 -24.80 -30.88
N PHE A 8 -25.43 -26.11 -31.02
CA PHE A 8 -25.53 -26.79 -32.30
C PHE A 8 -26.89 -27.47 -32.43
N THR A 9 -27.52 -27.30 -33.59
CA THR A 9 -28.67 -28.09 -34.02
C THR A 9 -28.34 -28.71 -35.37
N THR A 10 -28.21 -30.04 -35.43
CA THR A 10 -28.06 -30.74 -36.70
C THR A 10 -29.40 -30.70 -37.44
N GLY A 11 -29.45 -29.94 -38.54
CA GLY A 11 -30.69 -29.74 -39.30
C GLY A 11 -31.23 -31.05 -39.89
N LEU A 12 -32.39 -31.49 -39.44
CA LEU A 12 -33.14 -32.58 -40.08
C LEU A 12 -33.66 -32.11 -41.44
N LYS A 13 -33.25 -32.79 -42.52
CA LYS A 13 -33.85 -32.61 -43.84
C LYS A 13 -34.78 -33.78 -44.12
N VAL A 14 -36.09 -33.51 -44.15
CA VAL A 14 -37.07 -34.46 -44.69
C VAL A 14 -37.22 -34.17 -46.18
N LYS A 15 -36.51 -34.94 -47.03
CA LYS A 15 -36.78 -34.97 -48.47
C LYS A 15 -37.42 -36.31 -48.83
N VAL A 16 -38.57 -36.25 -49.53
CA VAL A 16 -39.23 -37.40 -50.13
C VAL A 16 -39.15 -37.25 -51.65
N LYS A 17 -38.43 -38.13 -52.33
CA LYS A 17 -38.54 -38.36 -53.78
C LYS A 17 -38.54 -39.86 -54.04
N MET A 18 -39.48 -40.30 -54.86
CA MET A 18 -39.74 -41.69 -55.22
C MET A 18 -38.63 -42.29 -56.11
N THR A 19 -38.49 -43.63 -56.00
CA THR A 19 -37.89 -44.62 -56.93
C THR A 19 -36.44 -45.16 -56.77
N GLU A 20 -35.70 -44.90 -55.68
CA GLU A 20 -34.45 -45.65 -55.39
C GLU A 20 -34.40 -46.13 -53.94
N ARG A 21 -33.73 -47.27 -53.68
CA ARG A 21 -33.65 -47.89 -52.34
C ARG A 21 -33.05 -46.89 -51.34
N TYR A 22 -33.90 -46.38 -50.46
CA TYR A 22 -33.56 -45.35 -49.48
C TYR A 22 -33.44 -46.01 -48.10
N ASP A 23 -32.39 -46.82 -47.95
CA ASP A 23 -32.14 -47.60 -46.74
C ASP A 23 -31.03 -46.94 -45.90
N CYS A 24 -31.04 -47.19 -44.59
CA CYS A 24 -30.00 -46.72 -43.69
C CYS A 24 -28.64 -47.24 -44.14
N HIS A 25 -27.67 -46.35 -44.32
CA HIS A 25 -26.32 -46.70 -44.74
C HIS A 25 -25.66 -47.72 -43.78
N TYR A 26 -26.00 -47.68 -42.49
CA TYR A 26 -25.46 -48.58 -41.48
C TYR A 26 -26.27 -49.89 -41.32
N CYS A 27 -27.53 -49.83 -40.86
CA CYS A 27 -28.32 -51.03 -40.56
C CYS A 27 -29.07 -51.63 -41.75
N LYS A 28 -29.07 -50.96 -42.91
CA LYS A 28 -29.78 -51.35 -44.14
C LYS A 28 -31.31 -51.47 -44.00
N GLU A 29 -31.90 -51.00 -42.91
CA GLU A 29 -33.36 -50.89 -42.77
C GLU A 29 -33.92 -49.75 -43.63
N SER A 30 -35.14 -49.92 -44.13
CA SER A 30 -35.80 -48.91 -44.96
C SER A 30 -36.09 -47.62 -44.19
N LEU A 31 -35.68 -46.49 -44.76
CA LEU A 31 -35.97 -45.15 -44.23
C LEU A 31 -37.27 -44.56 -44.77
N PHE A 32 -38.00 -45.31 -45.59
CA PHE A 32 -39.25 -44.85 -46.18
C PHE A 32 -40.28 -44.51 -45.09
N GLY A 33 -40.79 -43.28 -45.11
CA GLY A 33 -41.73 -42.78 -44.09
C GLY A 33 -41.12 -42.51 -42.71
N ASN A 34 -39.82 -42.77 -42.51
CA ASN A 34 -39.13 -42.59 -41.24
C ASN A 34 -38.23 -41.34 -41.25
N LYS A 35 -38.00 -40.75 -40.08
CA LYS A 35 -37.00 -39.68 -39.93
C LYS A 35 -35.61 -40.25 -40.16
N TYR A 36 -34.77 -39.51 -40.87
CA TYR A 36 -33.38 -39.85 -41.14
C TYR A 36 -32.48 -38.60 -41.06
N VAL A 37 -31.19 -38.82 -40.91
CA VAL A 37 -30.16 -37.79 -40.86
C VAL A 37 -29.16 -38.05 -42.00
N LEU A 38 -28.84 -37.00 -42.78
CA LEU A 38 -27.83 -37.08 -43.84
C LEU A 38 -26.48 -36.61 -43.30
N ARG A 39 -25.45 -37.44 -43.46
CA ARG A 39 -24.06 -37.10 -43.14
C ARG A 39 -23.18 -37.52 -44.30
N GLU A 40 -22.42 -36.57 -44.87
CA GLU A 40 -21.56 -36.84 -46.04
C GLU A 40 -22.33 -37.56 -47.17
N GLU A 41 -23.54 -37.06 -47.47
CA GLU A 41 -24.47 -37.62 -48.49
C GLU A 41 -25.06 -39.02 -48.18
N ASN A 42 -24.62 -39.67 -47.11
CA ASN A 42 -25.15 -40.97 -46.68
C ASN A 42 -26.34 -40.80 -45.72
N PRO A 43 -27.48 -41.50 -45.96
CA PRO A 43 -28.64 -41.45 -45.08
C PRO A 43 -28.52 -42.45 -43.93
N TYR A 44 -28.75 -42.00 -42.70
CA TYR A 44 -28.76 -42.83 -41.49
C TYR A 44 -30.12 -42.74 -40.81
N CYS A 45 -30.66 -43.86 -40.32
CA CYS A 45 -31.81 -43.81 -39.42
C CYS A 45 -31.40 -43.08 -38.12
N VAL A 46 -32.35 -42.44 -37.44
CA VAL A 46 -32.08 -41.68 -36.21
C VAL A 46 -31.31 -42.52 -35.19
N LYS A 47 -31.71 -43.78 -34.97
CA LYS A 47 -31.05 -44.68 -34.02
C LYS A 47 -29.57 -44.94 -34.37
N CYS A 48 -29.28 -45.21 -35.65
CA CYS A 48 -27.90 -45.43 -36.10
C CYS A 48 -27.08 -44.15 -36.04
N TYR A 49 -27.67 -43.01 -36.43
CA TYR A 49 -26.99 -41.73 -36.33
C TYR A 49 -26.64 -41.39 -34.88
N GLU A 50 -27.60 -41.55 -33.96
CA GLU A 50 -27.39 -41.30 -32.53
C GLU A 50 -26.35 -42.23 -31.94
N SER A 51 -26.37 -43.52 -32.28
CA SER A 51 -25.38 -44.50 -31.82
C SER A 51 -23.95 -44.20 -32.29
N LEU A 52 -23.80 -43.72 -33.53
CA LEU A 52 -22.49 -43.51 -34.15
C LEU A 52 -21.91 -42.12 -33.93
N TYR A 53 -22.76 -41.10 -33.76
CA TYR A 53 -22.35 -39.70 -33.88
C TYR A 53 -22.93 -38.75 -32.82
N SER A 54 -23.83 -39.19 -31.94
CA SER A 54 -24.30 -38.30 -30.86
C SER A 54 -23.22 -38.06 -29.83
N ASN A 55 -23.10 -36.80 -29.41
CA ASN A 55 -22.32 -36.45 -28.24
C ASN A 55 -22.99 -36.98 -26.96
N THR A 56 -22.19 -37.33 -25.96
CA THR A 56 -22.69 -37.80 -24.66
C THR A 56 -22.86 -36.63 -23.71
N CYS A 57 -24.02 -36.50 -23.08
CA CYS A 57 -24.26 -35.47 -22.08
C CYS A 57 -23.39 -35.69 -20.84
N GLU A 58 -22.67 -34.65 -20.43
CA GLU A 58 -21.72 -34.70 -19.34
C GLU A 58 -22.42 -34.90 -17.98
N GLU A 59 -23.66 -34.45 -17.82
CA GLU A 59 -24.40 -34.63 -16.56
C GLU A 59 -25.07 -36.00 -16.47
N CYS A 60 -25.97 -36.33 -17.41
CA CYS A 60 -26.80 -37.53 -17.30
C CYS A 60 -26.20 -38.77 -17.97
N LYS A 61 -25.06 -38.62 -18.67
CA LYS A 61 -24.33 -39.66 -19.41
C LYS A 61 -25.13 -40.35 -20.52
N LYS A 62 -26.24 -39.74 -20.97
CA LYS A 62 -27.06 -40.22 -22.10
C LYS A 62 -26.65 -39.51 -23.40
N PRO A 63 -26.82 -40.14 -24.58
CA PRO A 63 -26.58 -39.48 -25.86
C PRO A 63 -27.52 -38.28 -26.06
N ILE A 64 -26.99 -37.21 -26.64
CA ILE A 64 -27.75 -36.04 -27.06
C ILE A 64 -28.26 -36.32 -28.47
N GLY A 65 -29.56 -36.62 -28.55
CA GLY A 65 -30.22 -36.97 -29.81
C GLY A 65 -30.25 -35.80 -30.79
N CYS A 66 -30.42 -36.09 -32.08
CA CYS A 66 -30.40 -35.06 -33.14
C CYS A 66 -31.54 -34.03 -33.04
N ASN A 67 -32.56 -34.32 -32.23
CA ASN A 67 -33.70 -33.43 -31.99
C ASN A 67 -33.52 -32.54 -30.74
N SER A 68 -32.42 -32.71 -29.99
CA SER A 68 -32.13 -31.93 -28.78
C SER A 68 -31.08 -30.85 -29.08
N ARG A 69 -31.19 -29.70 -28.43
CA ARG A 69 -30.19 -28.62 -28.52
C ARG A 69 -28.92 -29.08 -27.80
N ASP A 70 -27.85 -29.28 -28.56
CA ASP A 70 -26.54 -29.64 -28.02
C ASP A 70 -25.79 -28.38 -27.59
N LEU A 71 -25.69 -28.20 -26.27
CA LEU A 71 -24.93 -27.11 -25.67
C LEU A 71 -23.53 -27.59 -25.37
N SER A 72 -22.52 -26.89 -25.88
CA SER A 72 -21.13 -27.30 -25.73
C SER A 72 -20.19 -26.21 -25.19
N TYR A 73 -19.21 -26.66 -24.42
CA TYR A 73 -18.15 -25.84 -23.86
C TYR A 73 -16.93 -26.69 -23.51
N LYS A 74 -15.74 -26.32 -24.03
CA LYS A 74 -14.48 -27.07 -23.85
C LYS A 74 -14.62 -28.58 -24.16
N ASP A 75 -15.18 -28.87 -25.33
CA ASP A 75 -15.37 -30.24 -25.84
C ASP A 75 -16.26 -31.15 -24.95
N ARG A 76 -17.05 -30.53 -24.07
CA ARG A 76 -18.10 -31.19 -23.30
C ARG A 76 -19.45 -30.74 -23.77
N HIS A 77 -20.43 -31.62 -23.60
CA HIS A 77 -21.75 -31.48 -24.17
C HIS A 77 -22.82 -31.70 -23.11
N TRP A 78 -23.92 -30.96 -23.19
CA TRP A 78 -25.04 -31.06 -22.26
C TRP A 78 -26.36 -30.96 -23.03
N HIS A 79 -27.37 -31.68 -22.54
CA HIS A 79 -28.75 -31.34 -22.86
C HIS A 79 -29.09 -29.96 -22.30
N GLU A 80 -30.05 -29.28 -22.93
CA GLU A 80 -30.55 -27.99 -22.47
C GLU A 80 -31.01 -28.02 -20.99
N GLU A 81 -31.72 -29.09 -20.60
CA GLU A 81 -32.20 -29.32 -19.25
C GLU A 81 -31.07 -29.62 -18.25
N CYS A 82 -29.96 -30.18 -18.73
CA CYS A 82 -28.77 -30.51 -17.95
C CYS A 82 -27.78 -29.34 -17.83
N PHE A 83 -28.00 -28.26 -18.58
CA PHE A 83 -27.09 -27.10 -18.58
C PHE A 83 -27.51 -26.09 -17.49
N HIS A 84 -27.30 -26.48 -16.23
CA HIS A 84 -27.71 -25.71 -15.06
C HIS A 84 -26.59 -25.51 -14.04
N CYS A 85 -26.76 -24.51 -13.17
CA CYS A 85 -25.82 -24.25 -12.08
C CYS A 85 -25.77 -25.43 -11.10
N PHE A 86 -24.57 -25.94 -10.83
CA PHE A 86 -24.35 -27.04 -9.90
C PHE A 86 -24.92 -26.76 -8.50
N GLN A 87 -24.81 -25.51 -8.02
CA GLN A 87 -25.21 -25.09 -6.68
C GLN A 87 -26.72 -24.77 -6.57
N CYS A 88 -27.24 -23.90 -7.43
CA CYS A 88 -28.62 -23.42 -7.31
C CYS A 88 -29.61 -24.05 -8.30
N LYS A 89 -29.15 -24.95 -9.17
CA LYS A 89 -29.93 -25.69 -10.18
C LYS A 89 -30.70 -24.83 -11.20
N ARG A 90 -30.47 -23.51 -11.22
CA ARG A 90 -31.04 -22.62 -12.26
C ARG A 90 -30.38 -22.90 -13.61
N SER A 91 -31.18 -22.93 -14.67
CA SER A 91 -30.70 -23.03 -16.06
C SER A 91 -29.73 -21.90 -16.40
N LEU A 92 -28.60 -22.28 -17.03
CA LEU A 92 -27.53 -21.42 -17.51
C LEU A 92 -27.60 -21.19 -19.03
N VAL A 93 -28.63 -21.72 -19.69
CA VAL A 93 -28.85 -21.57 -21.13
C VAL A 93 -28.93 -20.08 -21.47
N ASP A 94 -28.15 -19.67 -22.47
CA ASP A 94 -28.02 -18.29 -22.96
C ASP A 94 -27.63 -17.27 -21.86
N LYS A 95 -27.14 -17.73 -20.71
CA LYS A 95 -26.69 -16.89 -19.58
C LYS A 95 -25.18 -17.01 -19.37
N PRO A 96 -24.53 -15.95 -18.86
CA PRO A 96 -23.13 -16.02 -18.48
C PRO A 96 -22.92 -17.00 -17.33
N PHE A 97 -21.87 -17.82 -17.43
CA PHE A 97 -21.48 -18.77 -16.39
C PHE A 97 -19.96 -18.78 -16.18
N SER A 98 -19.56 -19.43 -15.09
CA SER A 98 -18.17 -19.73 -14.73
C SER A 98 -18.01 -21.23 -14.54
N THR A 99 -16.79 -21.74 -14.75
CA THR A 99 -16.46 -23.14 -14.45
C THR A 99 -15.39 -23.21 -13.39
N LYS A 100 -15.61 -23.99 -12.33
CA LYS A 100 -14.63 -24.27 -11.28
C LYS A 100 -14.65 -25.77 -11.01
N ASP A 101 -13.47 -26.38 -11.05
CA ASP A 101 -13.30 -27.83 -10.83
C ASP A 101 -14.31 -28.64 -11.67
N GLU A 102 -14.45 -28.22 -12.93
CA GLU A 102 -15.33 -28.81 -13.94
C GLU A 102 -16.85 -28.63 -13.72
N GLN A 103 -17.26 -27.98 -12.64
CA GLN A 103 -18.65 -27.68 -12.36
C GLN A 103 -19.10 -26.37 -12.99
N LEU A 104 -20.29 -26.37 -13.59
CA LEU A 104 -20.95 -25.18 -14.13
C LEU A 104 -21.57 -24.37 -12.98
N LEU A 105 -21.21 -23.11 -12.85
CA LEU A 105 -21.73 -22.20 -11.82
C LEU A 105 -22.28 -20.93 -12.45
N CYS A 106 -23.45 -20.48 -11.98
CA CYS A 106 -23.91 -19.14 -12.33
C CYS A 106 -22.97 -18.08 -11.75
N THR A 107 -22.95 -16.89 -12.35
CA THR A 107 -22.10 -15.78 -11.91
C THR A 107 -22.32 -15.42 -10.44
N GLU A 108 -23.55 -15.51 -9.93
CA GLU A 108 -23.91 -15.24 -8.54
C GLU A 108 -23.30 -16.27 -7.57
N CYS A 109 -23.52 -17.57 -7.80
CA CYS A 109 -22.95 -18.63 -6.95
C CYS A 109 -21.43 -18.62 -7.00
N TYR A 110 -20.83 -18.46 -8.18
CA TYR A 110 -19.38 -18.34 -8.30
C TYR A 110 -18.84 -17.14 -7.52
N SER A 111 -19.51 -15.99 -7.63
CA SER A 111 -19.03 -14.78 -6.97
C SER A 111 -19.15 -14.89 -5.44
N ASN A 112 -20.24 -15.46 -4.93
CA ASN A 112 -20.46 -15.60 -3.49
C ASN A 112 -19.46 -16.53 -2.80
N GLU A 113 -19.07 -17.62 -3.46
CA GLU A 113 -18.12 -18.59 -2.89
C GLU A 113 -16.66 -18.16 -3.06
N TYR A 114 -16.30 -17.56 -4.20
CA TYR A 114 -14.90 -17.40 -4.59
C TYR A 114 -14.41 -15.95 -4.65
N SER A 115 -15.26 -14.97 -4.35
CA SER A 115 -14.86 -13.56 -4.43
C SER A 115 -14.76 -12.90 -3.07
N SER A 116 -13.85 -11.94 -2.96
CA SER A 116 -13.67 -11.13 -1.75
C SER A 116 -14.95 -10.35 -1.44
N LYS A 117 -15.32 -10.27 -0.16
CA LYS A 117 -16.42 -9.40 0.30
C LYS A 117 -15.86 -8.03 0.67
N CYS A 118 -16.57 -6.97 0.32
CA CYS A 118 -16.21 -5.62 0.72
C CYS A 118 -16.34 -5.48 2.23
N HIS A 119 -15.29 -4.98 2.89
CA HIS A 119 -15.28 -4.80 4.32
C HIS A 119 -16.30 -3.74 4.79
N GLU A 120 -16.59 -2.73 3.97
CA GLU A 120 -17.56 -1.68 4.28
C GLU A 120 -19.01 -2.17 4.07
N CYS A 121 -19.40 -2.43 2.82
CA CYS A 121 -20.80 -2.73 2.49
C CYS A 121 -21.18 -4.21 2.60
N LYS A 122 -20.22 -5.09 2.91
CA LYS A 122 -20.36 -6.56 3.01
C LYS A 122 -20.79 -7.28 1.72
N LYS A 123 -20.99 -6.56 0.61
CA LYS A 123 -21.33 -7.12 -0.70
C LYS A 123 -20.08 -7.69 -1.39
N THR A 124 -20.32 -8.66 -2.25
CA THR A 124 -19.29 -9.31 -3.07
C THR A 124 -18.61 -8.31 -4.01
N ILE A 125 -17.28 -8.37 -4.11
CA ILE A 125 -16.48 -7.62 -5.08
C ILE A 125 -16.30 -8.51 -6.31
N MET A 126 -16.84 -8.09 -7.45
CA MET A 126 -16.88 -8.92 -8.65
C MET A 126 -15.47 -9.32 -9.13
N PRO A 127 -15.25 -10.60 -9.51
CA PRO A 127 -13.97 -11.03 -10.08
C PRO A 127 -13.58 -10.20 -11.31
N GLY A 128 -12.36 -9.67 -11.31
CA GLY A 128 -11.83 -8.82 -12.38
C GLY A 128 -12.19 -7.33 -12.28
N SER A 129 -13.02 -6.93 -11.31
CA SER A 129 -13.16 -5.52 -10.94
C SER A 129 -11.95 -5.04 -10.15
N ARG A 130 -11.62 -3.74 -10.27
CA ARG A 130 -10.59 -3.15 -9.41
C ARG A 130 -11.08 -3.13 -7.96
N LYS A 131 -10.18 -3.49 -7.05
CA LYS A 131 -10.44 -3.54 -5.61
C LYS A 131 -9.30 -2.88 -4.85
N MET A 132 -9.63 -2.34 -3.69
CA MET A 132 -8.64 -1.81 -2.75
C MET A 132 -8.38 -2.87 -1.68
N GLU A 133 -7.12 -3.03 -1.28
CA GLU A 133 -6.71 -4.02 -0.28
C GLU A 133 -5.76 -3.42 0.76
N HIS A 134 -6.02 -3.71 2.02
CA HIS A 134 -5.18 -3.28 3.13
C HIS A 134 -5.42 -4.17 4.36
N LYS A 135 -4.34 -4.67 4.99
CA LYS A 135 -4.39 -5.50 6.21
C LYS A 135 -5.41 -6.66 6.14
N GLY A 136 -5.44 -7.37 5.00
CA GLY A 136 -6.33 -8.53 4.80
C GLY A 136 -7.79 -8.19 4.51
N ASN A 137 -8.16 -6.91 4.48
CA ASN A 137 -9.48 -6.45 4.09
C ASN A 137 -9.50 -6.01 2.62
N SER A 138 -10.66 -6.17 1.97
CA SER A 138 -10.90 -5.71 0.59
C SER A 138 -12.07 -4.74 0.54
N TRP A 139 -12.04 -3.77 -0.37
CA TRP A 139 -13.13 -2.82 -0.59
C TRP A 139 -13.39 -2.62 -2.09
N HIS A 140 -14.63 -2.29 -2.44
CA HIS A 140 -14.90 -1.62 -3.72
C HIS A 140 -14.15 -0.27 -3.73
N GLU A 141 -13.70 0.20 -4.90
CA GLU A 141 -13.06 1.52 -5.02
C GLU A 141 -13.93 2.65 -4.44
N THR A 142 -15.24 2.57 -4.66
CA THR A 142 -16.24 3.53 -4.14
C THR A 142 -16.51 3.40 -2.65
N CYS A 143 -16.15 2.27 -2.04
CA CYS A 143 -16.29 2.03 -0.60
C CYS A 143 -14.99 2.28 0.17
N PHE A 144 -13.87 2.48 -0.53
CA PHE A 144 -12.60 2.85 0.09
C PHE A 144 -12.50 4.38 0.18
N THR A 145 -13.28 4.94 1.10
CA THR A 145 -13.46 6.40 1.25
C THR A 145 -12.79 6.93 2.50
N CYS A 146 -12.55 8.24 2.51
CA CYS A 146 -12.11 8.92 3.72
C CYS A 146 -13.29 9.12 4.67
N GLN A 147 -13.15 8.71 5.93
CA GLN A 147 -14.19 8.87 6.95
C GLN A 147 -14.64 10.33 7.16
N ARG A 148 -13.75 11.30 6.92
CA ARG A 148 -14.06 12.73 7.12
C ARG A 148 -14.77 13.36 5.92
N CYS A 149 -14.19 13.27 4.72
CA CYS A 149 -14.74 13.95 3.53
C CYS A 149 -15.61 13.06 2.66
N GLN A 150 -15.70 11.76 2.98
CA GLN A 150 -16.47 10.73 2.27
C GLN A 150 -16.07 10.54 0.79
N GLN A 151 -14.97 11.16 0.35
CA GLN A 151 -14.46 11.00 -1.00
C GLN A 151 -13.68 9.68 -1.13
N PRO A 152 -13.78 8.99 -2.29
CA PRO A 152 -12.94 7.84 -2.60
C PRO A 152 -11.46 8.22 -2.54
N ILE A 153 -10.68 7.42 -1.81
CA ILE A 153 -9.24 7.61 -1.69
C ILE A 153 -8.54 7.05 -2.94
N GLY A 154 -9.01 5.91 -3.44
CA GLY A 154 -8.39 5.18 -4.55
C GLY A 154 -6.95 4.80 -4.22
N THR A 155 -6.03 5.02 -5.17
CA THR A 155 -4.60 4.70 -5.03
C THR A 155 -3.79 5.75 -4.25
N LYS A 156 -4.43 6.83 -3.77
CA LYS A 156 -3.75 7.89 -3.02
C LYS A 156 -3.31 7.37 -1.64
N SER A 157 -2.26 7.97 -1.09
CA SER A 157 -1.83 7.70 0.29
C SER A 157 -2.95 7.99 1.28
N PHE A 158 -3.02 7.17 2.33
CA PHE A 158 -4.02 7.28 3.39
C PHE A 158 -3.43 6.87 4.73
N ILE A 159 -4.13 7.23 5.80
CA ILE A 159 -3.74 6.94 7.17
C ILE A 159 -4.89 6.18 7.85
N PRO A 160 -4.69 4.89 8.20
CA PRO A 160 -5.68 4.13 8.96
C PRO A 160 -5.64 4.51 10.44
N LYS A 161 -6.80 4.77 11.05
CA LYS A 161 -6.95 5.07 12.49
C LYS A 161 -8.33 4.60 12.99
N ASP A 162 -8.34 3.86 14.09
CA ASP A 162 -9.56 3.37 14.76
C ASP A 162 -10.55 2.67 13.82
N ASN A 163 -10.05 1.76 12.96
CA ASN A 163 -10.78 1.07 11.89
C ASN A 163 -11.29 1.93 10.72
N TYR A 164 -11.03 3.24 10.74
CA TYR A 164 -11.38 4.14 9.66
C TYR A 164 -10.17 4.51 8.80
N ASN A 165 -10.42 4.82 7.53
CA ASN A 165 -9.40 5.33 6.62
C ASN A 165 -9.57 6.83 6.45
N TYR A 166 -8.47 7.57 6.52
CA TYR A 166 -8.46 9.01 6.28
C TYR A 166 -7.54 9.34 5.11
N CYS A 167 -7.96 10.24 4.22
CA CYS A 167 -7.00 10.85 3.30
C CYS A 167 -6.05 11.73 4.10
N VAL A 168 -4.80 11.83 3.64
CA VAL A 168 -3.73 12.57 4.34
C VAL A 168 -4.17 13.99 4.76
N PRO A 169 -4.79 14.83 3.88
CA PRO A 169 -5.20 16.18 4.27
C PRO A 169 -6.26 16.19 5.38
N CYS A 170 -7.21 15.25 5.36
CA CYS A 170 -8.26 15.17 6.36
C CYS A 170 -7.72 14.71 7.71
N TYR A 171 -6.80 13.74 7.68
CA TYR A 171 -6.12 13.23 8.86
C TYR A 171 -5.29 14.33 9.52
N GLU A 172 -4.43 15.00 8.75
CA GLU A 172 -3.58 16.08 9.23
C GLU A 172 -4.42 17.22 9.84
N LYS A 173 -5.51 17.60 9.17
CA LYS A 173 -6.41 18.66 9.68
C LYS A 173 -7.17 18.26 10.96
N GLN A 174 -7.30 16.97 11.31
CA GLN A 174 -7.95 16.56 12.58
C GLN A 174 -6.97 16.19 13.67
N PHE A 175 -5.85 15.56 13.32
CA PHE A 175 -5.03 14.81 14.27
C PHE A 175 -3.57 15.25 14.30
N ALA A 176 -3.11 16.09 13.37
CA ALA A 176 -1.74 16.56 13.43
C ALA A 176 -1.53 17.46 14.65
N MET A 177 -0.43 17.23 15.36
CA MET A 177 0.03 18.12 16.43
C MET A 177 0.32 19.50 15.84
N GLN A 178 -0.03 20.56 16.56
CA GLN A 178 0.23 21.93 16.12
C GLN A 178 1.56 22.41 16.66
N CYS A 179 2.41 22.94 15.79
CA CYS A 179 3.66 23.54 16.24
C CYS A 179 3.39 24.71 17.18
N VAL A 180 4.01 24.71 18.35
CA VAL A 180 3.77 25.75 19.35
C VAL A 180 4.24 27.14 18.91
N HIS A 181 5.22 27.22 18.00
CA HIS A 181 5.72 28.47 17.43
C HIS A 181 4.78 29.06 16.37
N CYS A 182 4.51 28.32 15.29
CA CYS A 182 3.78 28.86 14.14
C CYS A 182 2.27 28.53 14.15
N LYS A 183 1.81 27.72 15.11
CA LYS A 183 0.43 27.21 15.26
C LYS A 183 -0.09 26.38 14.07
N LYS A 184 0.76 26.04 13.10
CA LYS A 184 0.40 25.20 11.95
C LYS A 184 0.58 23.71 12.28
N PRO A 185 -0.21 22.82 11.66
CA PRO A 185 -0.03 21.36 11.75
C PRO A 185 1.39 20.91 11.40
N ILE A 186 1.92 19.96 12.16
CA ILE A 186 3.17 19.25 11.87
C ILE A 186 2.82 18.00 11.07
N THR A 187 3.02 18.08 9.76
CA THR A 187 2.61 17.05 8.80
C THR A 187 3.75 16.11 8.36
N THR A 188 5.00 16.52 8.53
CA THR A 188 6.16 15.73 8.05
C THR A 188 7.34 15.84 9.00
N GLY A 189 7.36 14.95 9.99
CA GLY A 189 8.39 14.95 11.02
C GLY A 189 8.39 16.24 11.86
N GLY A 190 9.00 16.16 13.02
CA GLY A 190 9.08 17.27 13.95
C GLY A 190 10.12 16.98 15.02
N VAL A 191 10.25 17.90 15.95
CA VAL A 191 11.00 17.67 17.19
C VAL A 191 10.08 17.94 18.37
N THR A 192 10.29 17.18 19.43
CA THR A 192 9.65 17.40 20.72
C THR A 192 10.69 18.03 21.64
N TYR A 193 10.35 19.16 22.23
CA TYR A 193 11.18 19.86 23.21
C TYR A 193 10.29 20.31 24.37
N HIS A 194 10.65 19.92 25.60
CA HIS A 194 9.79 20.05 26.79
C HIS A 194 8.35 19.56 26.55
N ASP A 195 8.20 18.35 25.98
CA ASP A 195 6.92 17.74 25.61
C ASP A 195 6.04 18.57 24.66
N GLN A 196 6.57 19.66 24.11
CA GLN A 196 5.90 20.51 23.14
C GLN A 196 6.36 20.17 21.72
N PRO A 197 5.42 20.10 20.76
CA PRO A 197 5.73 19.79 19.38
C PRO A 197 6.19 21.03 18.59
N TRP A 198 7.27 20.89 17.83
CA TRP A 198 7.81 21.94 16.96
C TRP A 198 8.09 21.41 15.55
N HIS A 199 7.87 22.22 14.52
CA HIS A 199 8.53 21.97 13.24
C HIS A 199 10.04 22.06 13.44
N LYS A 200 10.79 21.24 12.72
CA LYS A 200 12.26 21.31 12.75
C LYS A 200 12.75 22.73 12.45
N ASP A 201 12.11 23.42 11.51
CA ASP A 201 12.50 24.78 11.08
C ASP A 201 11.95 25.88 12.01
N CYS A 202 11.02 25.54 12.90
CA CYS A 202 10.55 26.46 13.94
C CYS A 202 11.35 26.31 15.24
N PHE A 203 12.10 25.22 15.42
CA PHE A 203 12.96 25.02 16.58
C PHE A 203 14.34 25.66 16.34
N LEU A 204 14.40 26.96 16.61
CA LEU A 204 15.52 27.83 16.25
C LEU A 204 16.25 28.37 17.49
N CYS A 205 17.54 28.65 17.34
CA CYS A 205 18.34 29.36 18.32
C CYS A 205 17.76 30.75 18.55
N THR A 206 17.54 31.11 19.81
CA THR A 206 17.01 32.42 20.19
C THR A 206 17.93 33.56 19.73
N GLY A 207 19.25 33.36 19.82
CA GLY A 207 20.27 34.34 19.46
C GLY A 207 20.50 34.51 17.94
N CYS A 208 20.75 33.42 17.20
CA CYS A 208 21.12 33.50 15.78
C CYS A 208 20.06 33.00 14.80
N LYS A 209 18.91 32.52 15.29
CA LYS A 209 17.82 31.92 14.49
C LYS A 209 18.21 30.68 13.65
N GLN A 210 19.39 30.10 13.88
CA GLN A 210 19.77 28.83 13.26
C GLN A 210 18.93 27.67 13.81
N GLN A 211 18.59 26.72 12.95
CA GLN A 211 17.90 25.48 13.30
C GLN A 211 18.69 24.65 14.33
N LEU A 212 18.03 24.26 15.42
CA LEU A 212 18.61 23.45 16.49
C LEU A 212 18.29 21.95 16.35
N SER A 213 17.31 21.58 15.52
CA SER A 213 16.96 20.18 15.26
C SER A 213 18.18 19.38 14.79
N GLY A 214 18.55 18.32 15.53
CA GLY A 214 19.71 17.48 15.22
C GLY A 214 21.07 18.08 15.56
N GLN A 215 21.11 19.27 16.19
CA GLN A 215 22.33 19.95 16.62
C GLN A 215 22.46 19.91 18.15
N ARG A 216 23.68 20.07 18.67
CA ARG A 216 23.88 20.30 20.10
C ARG A 216 23.42 21.70 20.47
N PHE A 217 22.60 21.81 21.50
CA PHE A 217 22.09 23.07 22.01
C PHE A 217 21.99 23.01 23.55
N THR A 218 21.72 24.16 24.16
CA THR A 218 21.40 24.27 25.58
C THR A 218 20.28 25.29 25.77
N SER A 219 19.71 25.37 26.96
CA SER A 219 18.57 26.23 27.26
C SER A 219 18.78 27.00 28.55
N ARG A 220 18.24 28.22 28.58
CA ARG A 220 18.22 29.09 29.77
C ARG A 220 16.97 29.95 29.75
N ASP A 221 16.28 30.01 30.89
CA ASP A 221 15.04 30.76 31.06
C ASP A 221 14.02 30.42 29.95
N ASP A 222 13.86 29.12 29.66
CA ASP A 222 13.03 28.55 28.57
C ASP A 222 13.42 28.91 27.12
N PHE A 223 14.49 29.69 26.94
CA PHE A 223 15.03 30.00 25.61
C PHE A 223 16.10 28.99 25.20
N ALA A 224 15.93 28.38 24.04
CA ALA A 224 16.92 27.49 23.44
C ALA A 224 17.99 28.28 22.69
N TYR A 225 19.26 27.92 22.88
CA TYR A 225 20.44 28.54 22.26
C TYR A 225 21.37 27.47 21.68
N CYS A 226 21.94 27.74 20.50
CA CYS A 226 23.09 26.97 20.05
C CYS A 226 24.27 27.22 20.99
N LEU A 227 25.21 26.28 21.07
CA LEU A 227 26.33 26.37 22.02
C LEU A 227 27.15 27.66 21.82
N ASN A 228 27.36 28.09 20.57
CA ASN A 228 28.09 29.32 20.27
C ASN A 228 27.40 30.58 20.83
N CYS A 229 26.09 30.74 20.56
CA CYS A 229 25.33 31.86 21.11
C CYS A 229 25.29 31.82 22.64
N PHE A 230 25.10 30.65 23.22
CA PHE A 230 25.08 30.50 24.67
C PHE A 230 26.41 30.90 25.30
N CYS A 231 27.53 30.41 24.78
CA CYS A 231 28.86 30.76 25.27
C CYS A 231 29.15 32.25 25.11
N ASN A 232 28.81 32.84 23.96
CA ASN A 232 29.02 34.27 23.73
C ASN A 232 28.22 35.15 24.69
N LEU A 233 27.00 34.74 25.07
CA LEU A 233 26.13 35.50 25.96
C LEU A 233 26.43 35.27 27.45
N TYR A 234 26.82 34.06 27.84
CA TYR A 234 26.80 33.64 29.24
C TYR A 234 28.10 33.05 29.77
N ALA A 235 29.02 32.58 28.92
CA ALA A 235 30.28 32.03 29.42
C ALA A 235 31.22 33.17 29.85
N LYS A 236 31.99 32.90 30.90
CA LYS A 236 33.09 33.77 31.32
C LYS A 236 34.10 33.91 30.19
N LYS A 237 34.67 35.10 30.04
CA LYS A 237 35.62 35.41 28.98
C LYS A 237 37.05 35.28 29.48
N CYS A 238 37.93 34.77 28.63
CA CYS A 238 39.35 34.69 28.93
C CYS A 238 39.92 36.09 29.13
N ALA A 239 40.64 36.29 30.24
CA ALA A 239 41.22 37.58 30.58
C ALA A 239 42.36 38.02 29.66
N SER A 240 42.88 37.10 28.82
CA SER A 240 43.94 37.39 27.84
C SER A 240 43.38 37.62 26.43
N CYS A 241 42.62 36.67 25.88
CA CYS A 241 42.13 36.75 24.49
C CYS A 241 40.69 37.26 24.35
N THR A 242 39.98 37.50 25.47
CA THR A 242 38.57 37.96 25.55
C THR A 242 37.52 37.02 24.94
N THR A 243 37.93 35.88 24.38
CA THR A 243 36.98 34.89 23.85
C THR A 243 36.36 34.05 24.98
N PRO A 244 35.13 33.54 24.80
CA PRO A 244 34.47 32.76 25.83
C PRO A 244 35.22 31.46 26.19
N ILE A 245 35.24 31.11 27.47
CA ILE A 245 35.75 29.82 27.94
C ILE A 245 34.60 28.82 27.91
N SER A 246 34.48 28.12 26.78
CA SER A 246 33.42 27.14 26.52
C SER A 246 33.65 25.85 27.32
N GLY A 247 33.05 25.72 28.51
CA GLY A 247 33.13 24.51 29.35
C GLY A 247 32.45 23.25 28.79
N LEU A 248 31.95 23.27 27.55
CA LEU A 248 31.06 22.26 26.96
C LEU A 248 31.76 20.99 26.41
N GLY A 249 33.02 20.77 26.77
CA GLY A 249 33.82 19.61 26.34
C GLY A 249 34.88 19.14 27.33
N GLY A 250 34.79 19.50 28.61
CA GLY A 250 35.79 19.13 29.62
C GLY A 250 37.15 19.82 29.44
N SER A 251 37.23 20.87 28.61
CA SER A 251 38.43 21.68 28.43
C SER A 251 38.82 22.35 29.74
N LYS A 252 39.99 21.99 30.25
CA LYS A 252 40.57 22.56 31.48
C LYS A 252 40.92 24.03 31.23
N TYR A 253 40.51 24.90 32.14
CA TYR A 253 40.84 26.32 32.14
C TYR A 253 41.55 26.68 33.44
N ILE A 254 42.33 27.76 33.42
CA ILE A 254 43.03 28.26 34.61
C ILE A 254 42.16 29.33 35.25
N SER A 255 41.95 29.22 36.56
CA SER A 255 41.24 30.22 37.36
C SER A 255 42.15 30.73 38.45
N PHE A 256 42.24 32.04 38.57
CA PHE A 256 42.93 32.72 39.66
C PHE A 256 42.16 34.01 39.96
N GLU A 257 41.78 34.17 41.24
CA GLU A 257 40.85 35.21 41.68
C GLU A 257 39.55 35.20 40.84
N GLU A 258 39.08 36.37 40.38
CA GLU A 258 37.90 36.52 39.53
C GLU A 258 38.21 36.37 38.03
N ARG A 259 39.45 36.06 37.69
CA ARG A 259 39.94 35.98 36.30
C ARG A 259 40.12 34.53 35.87
N GLN A 260 39.88 34.31 34.58
CA GLN A 260 39.96 33.00 33.98
C GLN A 260 40.69 33.08 32.65
N TRP A 261 41.42 32.02 32.31
CA TRP A 261 42.17 31.92 31.06
C TRP A 261 41.97 30.54 30.44
N HIS A 262 41.95 30.48 29.11
CA HIS A 262 42.24 29.21 28.44
C HIS A 262 43.65 28.74 28.84
N ASN A 263 43.88 27.43 28.83
CA ASN A 263 45.18 26.85 29.17
C ASN A 263 46.32 27.50 28.34
N ASP A 264 46.10 27.62 27.03
CA ASP A 264 47.06 28.21 26.08
C ASP A 264 47.19 29.75 26.21
N CYS A 265 46.29 30.39 26.94
CA CYS A 265 46.27 31.84 27.15
C CYS A 265 46.91 32.26 28.48
N PHE A 266 47.29 31.30 29.34
CA PHE A 266 47.89 31.55 30.64
C PHE A 266 49.42 31.66 30.53
N ASN A 267 49.88 32.76 29.92
CA ASN A 267 51.28 33.00 29.59
C ASN A 267 51.79 34.29 30.22
N CYS A 268 53.09 34.34 30.52
CA CYS A 268 53.76 35.53 31.03
C CYS A 268 53.63 36.69 30.02
N LYS A 269 53.19 37.87 30.49
CA LYS A 269 53.01 39.06 29.65
C LYS A 269 54.27 39.47 28.89
N LYS A 270 55.45 39.42 29.53
CA LYS A 270 56.72 39.87 28.95
C LYS A 270 57.34 38.88 27.95
N CYS A 271 57.46 37.59 28.32
CA CYS A 271 58.18 36.60 27.52
C CYS A 271 57.29 35.54 26.84
N SER A 272 55.97 35.60 27.05
CA SER A 272 54.98 34.65 26.49
C SER A 272 55.16 33.17 26.89
N VAL A 273 56.02 32.87 27.88
CA VAL A 273 56.16 31.50 28.38
C VAL A 273 54.89 31.05 29.10
N SER A 274 54.47 29.79 28.89
CA SER A 274 53.34 29.22 29.62
C SER A 274 53.62 29.16 31.12
N LEU A 275 52.65 29.62 31.90
CA LEU A 275 52.65 29.64 33.36
C LEU A 275 51.84 28.47 33.95
N VAL A 276 51.27 27.60 33.12
CA VAL A 276 50.48 26.45 33.56
C VAL A 276 51.33 25.51 34.41
N GLY A 277 50.90 25.27 35.65
CA GLY A 277 51.63 24.41 36.60
C GLY A 277 52.93 25.02 37.14
N ARG A 278 53.19 26.31 36.90
CA ARG A 278 54.36 27.05 37.40
C ARG A 278 53.92 28.12 38.39
N GLY A 279 54.83 28.52 39.27
CA GLY A 279 54.64 29.74 40.08
C GLY A 279 54.59 30.97 39.17
N PHE A 280 53.78 31.95 39.53
CA PHE A 280 53.63 33.22 38.81
C PHE A 280 53.43 34.37 39.79
N LEU A 281 53.68 35.59 39.31
CA LEU A 281 53.47 36.85 40.03
C LEU A 281 52.36 37.64 39.33
N THR A 282 51.57 38.39 40.11
CA THR A 282 50.54 39.29 39.59
C THR A 282 50.96 40.74 39.80
N GLU A 283 50.89 41.53 38.74
CA GLU A 283 51.11 42.98 38.77
C GLU A 283 49.95 43.66 38.05
N ARG A 284 49.03 44.26 38.80
CA ARG A 284 47.76 44.81 38.26
C ARG A 284 47.00 43.74 37.44
N ASP A 285 46.84 43.97 36.14
CA ASP A 285 46.17 43.08 35.20
C ASP A 285 47.12 42.08 34.52
N ASP A 286 48.43 42.19 34.72
CA ASP A 286 49.41 41.32 34.08
C ASP A 286 49.84 40.16 34.98
N ILE A 287 50.09 39.02 34.35
CA ILE A 287 50.66 37.82 34.98
C ILE A 287 52.07 37.60 34.44
N LEU A 288 53.02 37.33 35.33
CA LEU A 288 54.44 37.26 34.99
C LEU A 288 55.08 35.98 35.53
N CYS A 289 56.05 35.43 34.79
CA CYS A 289 56.88 34.37 35.34
C CYS A 289 57.83 34.96 36.41
N PRO A 290 58.34 34.14 37.34
CA PRO A 290 59.24 34.60 38.39
C PRO A 290 60.46 35.33 37.83
N ASP A 291 61.02 34.89 36.70
CA ASP A 291 62.17 35.55 36.07
C ASP A 291 61.87 36.95 35.53
N CYS A 292 60.67 37.15 34.98
CA CYS A 292 60.23 38.44 34.42
C CYS A 292 59.74 39.43 35.47
N GLY A 293 59.45 38.94 36.68
CA GLY A 293 59.02 39.73 37.82
C GLY A 293 60.08 39.94 38.89
N LYS A 294 61.36 39.61 38.62
CA LYS A 294 62.48 39.87 39.55
C LYS A 294 62.70 41.35 39.86
N ASP A 295 62.22 42.24 38.99
CA ASP A 295 62.41 43.70 39.07
C ASP A 295 61.11 44.45 39.45
N ILE A 296 60.14 43.75 40.05
CA ILE A 296 58.87 44.30 40.55
C ILE A 296 58.90 44.25 42.07
#